data_AF-A0A968XYA3-F1
#
_entry.id   AF-A0A968XYA3-F1
#
_cell.length_a   1.000
_cell.length_b   1.000
_cell.length_c   1.000
_cell.angle_alpha   90.00
_cell.angle_beta   90.00
_cell.angle_gamma   90.00
#
_symmetry.space_group_name_H-M   'P 1'
#
loop_
_entity.id
_entity.type
_entity.pdbx_description
1 polymer ?
#
loop_
_entity_poly.entity_id
_entity_poly.type
_entity_poly.pdbx_seq_one_letter_code
_entity_poly.pdbx_strand_id
1 'polypeptide(L)'
;MLDFWPPTQTPDKRLTAIIQRRLPSQDQARLNALRQRLQDETITDLERQELLTFVDRVEAMDVKRAEAMVQLAQLRNVDLNIIIQEFLSKSQPFQDFRGVGRRAALGVV
;
A
#
# COMPACT_ATOMS: atom_id res chain seq x y z
N MET A 1 0.24 -15.70 41.29
CA MET A 1 0.69 -14.29 41.49
C MET A 1 1.13 -13.79 40.13
N LEU A 2 0.19 -13.10 39.44
CA LEU A 2 0.30 -12.38 38.16
C LEU A 2 1.04 -13.08 37.00
N ASP A 3 0.25 -13.76 36.16
CA ASP A 3 0.62 -14.12 34.79
C ASP A 3 0.84 -12.84 33.97
N PHE A 4 2.09 -12.45 33.81
CA PHE A 4 2.51 -11.35 32.95
C PHE A 4 2.55 -11.85 31.51
N TRP A 5 1.38 -11.96 30.86
CA TRP A 5 1.29 -12.20 29.41
C TRP A 5 0.57 -11.00 28.77
N PRO A 6 1.19 -10.28 27.82
CA PRO A 6 0.53 -9.14 27.19
C PRO A 6 -0.67 -9.65 26.39
N PRO A 7 -1.85 -9.00 26.45
CA PRO A 7 -2.97 -9.36 25.61
C PRO A 7 -2.51 -9.33 24.15
N THR A 8 -2.56 -10.50 23.54
CA THR A 8 -2.33 -10.78 22.13
C THR A 8 -3.03 -9.73 21.28
N GLN A 9 -2.39 -9.27 20.20
CA GLN A 9 -2.88 -8.16 19.36
C GLN A 9 -4.39 -8.32 19.07
N THR A 10 -5.17 -7.33 19.50
CA THR A 10 -6.61 -7.29 19.19
C THR A 10 -6.81 -7.32 17.67
N PRO A 11 -7.93 -7.87 17.16
CA PRO A 11 -8.25 -7.82 15.73
C PRO A 11 -8.10 -6.41 15.15
N ASP A 12 -8.49 -5.40 15.92
CA ASP A 12 -8.32 -3.97 15.60
C ASP A 12 -6.86 -3.58 15.33
N LYS A 13 -5.92 -3.96 16.22
CA LYS A 13 -4.48 -3.68 16.05
C LYS A 13 -3.92 -4.38 14.81
N ARG A 14 -4.34 -5.62 14.54
CA ARG A 14 -3.90 -6.37 13.35
C ARG A 14 -4.37 -5.70 12.06
N LEU A 15 -5.65 -5.31 11.98
CA LEU A 15 -6.20 -4.60 10.82
C LEU A 15 -5.52 -3.25 10.61
N THR A 16 -5.31 -2.50 11.70
CA THR A 16 -4.57 -1.22 11.66
C THR A 16 -3.17 -1.40 11.09
N ALA A 17 -2.44 -2.44 11.50
CA ALA A 17 -1.11 -2.75 10.97
C ALA A 17 -1.13 -3.10 9.47
N ILE A 18 -2.16 -3.80 8.98
CA ILE A 18 -2.34 -4.07 7.55
C ILE A 18 -2.58 -2.77 6.79
N ILE A 19 -3.48 -1.91 7.28
CA ILE A 19 -3.83 -0.61 6.66
C ILE A 19 -2.59 0.30 6.57
N GLN A 20 -1.71 0.26 7.57
CA GLN A 20 -0.48 1.06 7.64
C GLN A 20 0.71 0.45 6.90
N ARG A 21 0.62 -0.79 6.41
CA ARG A 21 1.73 -1.44 5.72
C ARG A 21 2.12 -0.66 4.46
N ARG A 22 3.41 -0.42 4.28
CA ARG A 22 4.00 0.25 3.11
C ARG A 22 5.16 -0.57 2.56
N LEU A 23 5.63 -0.22 1.36
CA LEU A 23 6.91 -0.72 0.89
C LEU A 23 8.02 -0.29 1.86
N PRO A 24 9.05 -1.12 2.06
CA PRO A 24 10.29 -0.70 2.69
C PRO A 24 10.84 0.57 2.00
N SER A 25 11.55 1.41 2.75
CA SER A 25 12.09 2.68 2.22
C SER A 25 13.00 2.49 1.00
N GLN A 26 13.82 1.44 0.99
CA GLN A 26 14.67 1.09 -0.15
C GLN A 26 13.86 0.72 -1.39
N ASP A 27 12.82 -0.10 -1.21
CA ASP A 27 11.91 -0.51 -2.29
C ASP A 27 11.14 0.71 -2.84
N GLN A 28 10.68 1.60 -1.96
CA GLN A 28 10.02 2.84 -2.37
C GLN A 28 10.95 3.76 -3.15
N ALA A 29 12.20 3.90 -2.71
CA ALA A 29 13.21 4.71 -3.40
C ALA A 29 13.51 4.13 -4.79
N ARG A 30 13.63 2.80 -4.90
CA ARG A 30 13.85 2.12 -6.19
C ARG A 30 12.66 2.31 -7.13
N LEU A 31 11.43 2.11 -6.64
CA LEU A 31 10.21 2.37 -7.40
C LEU A 31 10.15 3.82 -7.92
N ASN A 32 10.49 4.80 -7.07
CA ASN A 32 10.52 6.20 -7.48
C ASN A 32 11.56 6.46 -8.57
N ALA A 33 12.76 5.88 -8.47
CA ALA A 33 13.80 6.00 -9.49
C ALA A 33 13.39 5.37 -10.83
N LEU A 34 12.71 4.22 -10.80
CA LEU A 34 12.19 3.56 -12.01
C LEU A 34 11.09 4.40 -12.67
N ARG A 35 10.17 4.98 -11.88
CA ARG A 35 9.14 5.90 -12.37
C ARG A 35 9.76 7.12 -13.05
N GLN A 36 10.80 7.69 -12.45
CA GLN A 36 11.53 8.82 -13.04
C GLN A 36 12.18 8.44 -14.38
N ARG A 37 12.87 7.29 -14.44
CA ARG A 37 13.47 6.79 -15.70
C ARG A 37 12.43 6.55 -16.79
N LEU A 38 11.24 6.06 -16.43
CA LEU A 38 10.16 5.88 -17.39
C LEU A 38 9.63 7.23 -17.91
N GLN A 39 9.49 8.23 -17.04
CA GLN A 39 9.10 9.59 -17.44
C GLN A 39 10.15 10.25 -18.35
N ASP A 40 11.43 10.02 -18.06
CA ASP A 40 12.55 10.52 -18.86
C ASP A 40 12.79 9.69 -20.13
N GLU A 41 11.98 8.66 -20.40
CA GLU A 41 12.12 7.72 -21.52
C GLU A 41 13.48 6.99 -21.58
N THR A 42 14.22 6.96 -20.46
CA THR A 42 15.55 6.33 -20.33
C THR A 42 15.52 4.93 -19.72
N ILE A 43 14.32 4.46 -19.35
CA ILE A 43 14.15 3.15 -18.72
C ILE A 43 14.48 2.02 -19.70
N THR A 44 15.28 1.05 -19.23
CA THR A 44 15.59 -0.17 -19.98
C THR A 44 14.48 -1.21 -19.87
N ASP A 45 14.49 -2.24 -20.70
CA ASP A 45 13.50 -3.32 -20.65
C ASP A 45 13.57 -4.11 -19.33
N LEU A 46 14.79 -4.31 -18.80
CA LEU A 46 14.98 -4.94 -17.50
C LEU A 46 14.36 -4.09 -16.37
N GLU A 47 14.58 -2.78 -16.41
CA GLU A 47 14.00 -1.85 -15.45
C GLU A 47 12.47 -1.73 -15.59
N ARG A 48 11.92 -1.85 -16.81
CA ARG A 48 10.47 -1.95 -17.02
C ARG A 48 9.88 -3.18 -16.34
N GLN A 49 10.55 -4.34 -16.49
CA GLN A 49 10.11 -5.56 -15.83
C GLN A 49 10.18 -5.46 -14.29
N GLU A 50 11.22 -4.80 -13.78
CA GLU A 50 11.34 -4.50 -12.35
C GLU A 50 10.22 -3.55 -11.88
N LEU A 51 9.92 -2.51 -12.65
CA LEU A 51 8.83 -1.58 -12.38
C LEU A 51 7.48 -2.29 -12.33
N LEU A 52 7.21 -3.20 -13.27
CA LEU A 52 5.99 -4.02 -13.26
C LEU A 52 5.87 -4.84 -11.98
N THR A 53 6.97 -5.44 -11.54
CA THR A 53 7.01 -6.23 -10.29
C THR A 53 6.67 -5.36 -9.07
N PHE A 54 7.17 -4.12 -9.01
CA PHE A 54 6.80 -3.19 -7.96
C PHE A 54 5.33 -2.77 -8.03
N VAL A 55 4.83 -2.46 -9.23
CA VAL A 55 3.42 -2.09 -9.45
C VAL A 55 2.50 -3.20 -8.96
N ASP A 56 2.76 -4.45 -9.33
CA ASP A 56 1.96 -5.61 -8.92
C ASP A 56 1.93 -5.76 -7.39
N ARG A 57 3.09 -5.58 -6.74
CA ARG A 57 3.21 -5.68 -5.28
C ARG A 57 2.42 -4.57 -4.57
N VAL A 58 2.50 -3.34 -5.07
CA VAL A 58 1.74 -2.22 -4.54
C VAL A 58 0.25 -2.45 -4.72
N GLU A 59 -0.22 -2.78 -5.93
CA GLU A 59 -1.64 -3.03 -6.19
C GLU A 59 -2.19 -4.11 -5.24
N ALA A 60 -1.44 -5.20 -5.03
CA ALA A 60 -1.82 -6.25 -4.09
C ALA A 60 -1.86 -5.76 -2.62
N MET A 61 -0.97 -4.84 -2.23
CA MET A 61 -1.02 -4.21 -0.91
C MET A 61 -2.23 -3.30 -0.78
N ASP A 62 -2.58 -2.56 -1.81
CA ASP A 62 -3.69 -1.61 -1.80
C ASP A 62 -5.04 -2.30 -1.67
N VAL A 63 -5.22 -3.42 -2.38
CA VAL A 63 -6.39 -4.31 -2.20
C VAL A 63 -6.50 -4.76 -0.74
N LYS A 64 -5.40 -5.27 -0.15
CA LYS A 64 -5.39 -5.71 1.26
C LYS A 64 -5.68 -4.57 2.23
N ARG A 65 -5.23 -3.34 1.94
CA ARG A 65 -5.54 -2.17 2.76
C ARG A 65 -7.02 -1.82 2.68
N ALA A 66 -7.62 -1.86 1.49
CA ALA A 66 -9.04 -1.62 1.32
C ALA A 66 -9.89 -2.67 2.06
N GLU A 67 -9.56 -3.95 1.92
CA GLU A 67 -10.22 -5.04 2.64
C GLU A 67 -10.11 -4.87 4.16
N ALA A 68 -8.94 -4.51 4.67
CA ALA A 68 -8.73 -4.28 6.10
C ALA A 68 -9.51 -3.06 6.62
N MET A 69 -9.66 -1.99 5.82
CA MET A 69 -10.50 -0.85 6.19
C MET A 69 -11.98 -1.23 6.30
N VAL A 70 -12.50 -2.04 5.37
CA VAL A 70 -13.87 -2.58 5.44
C VAL A 70 -14.06 -3.44 6.69
N GLN A 71 -13.14 -4.36 6.97
CA GLN A 71 -13.21 -5.20 8.17
C GLN A 71 -13.13 -4.39 9.46
N LEU A 72 -12.32 -3.32 9.49
CA LEU A 72 -12.18 -2.45 10.65
C LEU A 72 -13.45 -1.63 10.90
N ALA A 73 -14.10 -1.15 9.84
CA ALA A 73 -15.38 -0.46 9.93
C ALA A 73 -16.46 -1.36 10.53
N GLN A 74 -16.54 -2.62 10.06
CA GLN A 74 -17.44 -3.63 10.59
C GLN A 74 -17.15 -3.95 12.06
N LEU A 75 -15.87 -4.17 12.41
CA LEU A 75 -15.45 -4.47 13.77
C LEU A 75 -15.79 -3.36 14.77
N ARG A 76 -15.68 -2.09 14.33
CA ARG A 76 -15.97 -0.91 15.14
C ARG A 76 -17.43 -0.46 15.07
N ASN A 77 -18.24 -1.09 14.22
CA ASN A 77 -19.62 -0.70 13.93
C ASN A 77 -19.76 0.79 13.54
N VAL A 78 -18.89 1.25 12.62
CA VAL A 78 -18.91 2.62 12.07
C VAL A 78 -18.97 2.58 10.55
N ASP A 79 -19.35 3.71 9.95
CA ASP A 79 -19.30 3.86 8.49
C ASP A 79 -17.86 3.77 7.96
N LEU A 80 -17.68 3.13 6.79
CA LEU A 80 -16.37 2.99 6.15
C LEU A 80 -15.69 4.34 5.91
N ASN A 81 -16.45 5.40 5.62
CA ASN A 81 -15.92 6.74 5.41
C ASN A 81 -15.20 7.29 6.65
N ILE A 82 -15.65 6.92 7.86
CA ILE A 82 -14.97 7.29 9.10
C ILE A 82 -13.57 6.66 9.16
N ILE A 83 -13.46 5.38 8.80
CA ILE A 83 -12.17 4.69 8.73
C ILE A 83 -11.29 5.29 7.63
N ILE A 84 -11.84 5.52 6.43
CA ILE A 84 -11.10 6.15 5.32
C ILE A 84 -10.53 7.51 5.75
N GLN A 85 -11.32 8.37 6.42
CA GLN A 85 -10.86 9.67 6.92
C GLN A 85 -9.78 9.56 8.00
N GLU A 86 -9.89 8.58 8.92
CA GLU A 86 -8.88 8.31 9.94
C GLU A 86 -7.52 7.98 9.31
N PHE A 87 -7.52 7.20 8.23
CA PHE A 87 -6.29 6.75 7.60
C PHE A 87 -5.80 7.66 6.47
N LEU A 88 -6.65 8.48 5.83
CA LEU A 88 -6.28 9.52 4.87
C LEU A 88 -5.37 10.59 5.49
N SER A 89 -5.67 11.00 6.72
CA SER A 89 -4.93 12.03 7.45
C SER A 89 -3.60 11.54 8.01
N LYS A 90 -3.51 10.23 8.33
CA LYS A 90 -2.31 9.60 8.91
C LYS A 90 -1.41 8.92 7.90
N SER A 91 -1.90 8.69 6.68
CA SER A 91 -1.17 7.98 5.64
C SER A 91 -1.77 8.30 4.28
N GLN A 92 -0.98 8.68 3.28
CA GLN A 92 -1.53 8.89 1.94
C GLN A 92 -1.97 7.53 1.38
N PRO A 93 -3.27 7.20 1.28
CA PRO A 93 -3.67 5.81 1.14
C PRO A 93 -3.67 5.34 -0.31
N PHE A 94 -3.34 6.19 -1.27
CA PHE A 94 -3.43 5.85 -2.70
C PHE A 94 -2.37 6.57 -3.53
N GLN A 95 -1.26 7.02 -2.93
CA GLN A 95 -0.22 7.71 -3.70
C GLN A 95 0.42 6.83 -4.77
N ASP A 96 0.42 5.51 -4.58
CA ASP A 96 0.98 4.62 -5.59
C ASP A 96 0.07 4.42 -6.82
N PHE A 97 -1.24 4.72 -6.72
CA PHE A 97 -2.13 4.84 -7.89
C PHE A 97 -1.90 6.14 -8.66
N ARG A 98 -1.30 7.16 -8.04
CA ARG A 98 -0.87 8.40 -8.71
C ARG A 98 0.47 8.25 -9.44
N GLY A 99 1.02 7.04 -9.49
CA GLY A 99 2.14 6.67 -10.36
C GLY A 99 1.67 5.80 -11.52
N VAL A 100 2.53 5.72 -12.54
CA VAL A 100 2.45 4.83 -13.71
C VAL A 100 1.75 3.50 -13.35
N GLY A 101 0.48 3.35 -13.75
CA GLY A 101 -0.24 2.09 -13.60
C GLY A 101 0.31 1.00 -14.51
N ARG A 102 -0.11 -0.26 -14.32
CA ARG A 102 0.39 -1.41 -15.11
C ARG A 102 0.43 -1.15 -16.62
N ARG A 103 -0.58 -0.44 -17.17
CA ARG A 103 -0.64 -0.05 -18.59
C ARG A 103 0.54 0.81 -19.03
N ALA A 104 0.87 1.85 -18.26
CA ALA A 104 1.96 2.75 -18.57
C ALA A 104 3.33 2.06 -18.37
N ALA A 105 3.45 1.13 -17.41
CA ALA A 105 4.65 0.32 -17.23
C ALA A 105 4.86 -0.69 -18.38
N LEU A 106 3.78 -1.16 -19.01
CA LEU A 106 3.79 -2.01 -20.20
C LEU A 106 4.02 -1.22 -21.52
N GLY A 107 4.02 0.12 -21.49
CA GLY A 107 4.08 0.94 -22.71
C GLY A 107 2.83 0.84 -23.58
N VAL A 108 1.70 0.38 -23.03
CA VAL A 108 0.42 0.24 -23.73
C VAL A 108 -0.48 1.41 -23.32
N VAL A 109 -0.44 2.49 -24.10
CA VAL A 109 -1.36 3.64 -23.96
C VAL A 109 -2.74 3.24 -24.46
#